data_AF-A0A059LIC1-F1
#
_entry.id   AF-A0A059LIC1-F1
#
_cell.length_a   1.000
_cell.length_b   1.000
_cell.length_c   1.000
_cell.angle_alpha   90.00
_cell.angle_beta   90.00
_cell.angle_gamma   90.00
#
_symmetry.space_group_name_H-M   'P 1'
#
loop_
_entity.id
_entity.type
_entity.pdbx_description
1 polymer ?
#
loop_
_entity_poly.entity_id
_entity_poly.type
_entity_poly.pdbx_seq_one_letter_code
_entity_poly.pdbx_strand_id
1 'polypeptide(L)'
;MPWLGMSCYGACLLVDVYEVNGVEHGRYHDAVKAILGHHYAIGVSTFQLLNIFLINITYSISSAKAMETIANISCGWHGKSEADCFNSTWALTIIFGAVQVVLSQVRNLEEAWWVSAAGTITSLGYSLIALILGCIYASNRLGTVGGIPATSVNKTFGILNALGAIGFSYNFTVILLEIQDTLRQPPKAAASMRPAVYWGITGSFVLYFVISVTGYASLGNSVPGFILEGYPDAPRWVLLVANICILLHMVSAYQVFGQPMFDTIESHVKAWRIRRAQRLTGPGAAEALARVTPKPKTRCSMDMAERHAPALAAA
;
A
#
# COMPACT_ATOMS: atom_id res chain seq x y z
N MET A 1 15.39 -8.53 12.92
CA MET A 1 16.24 -7.39 13.33
C MET A 1 16.80 -6.61 12.13
N PRO A 2 17.47 -7.20 11.11
CA PRO A 2 18.04 -6.44 9.99
C PRO A 2 17.02 -5.69 9.13
N TRP A 3 15.86 -6.30 8.87
CA TRP A 3 14.80 -5.72 8.02
C TRP A 3 14.19 -4.42 8.56
N LEU A 4 14.06 -4.29 9.88
CA LEU A 4 13.57 -3.07 10.52
C LEU A 4 14.53 -1.89 10.24
N GLY A 5 15.82 -2.10 10.49
CA GLY A 5 16.85 -1.09 10.26
C GLY A 5 16.96 -0.69 8.79
N MET A 6 16.97 -1.66 7.88
CA MET A 6 17.02 -1.40 6.43
C MET A 6 15.79 -0.62 5.94
N SER A 7 14.58 -1.02 6.37
CA SER A 7 13.34 -0.36 5.94
C SER A 7 13.24 1.05 6.50
N CYS A 8 13.60 1.24 7.78
CA CYS A 8 13.60 2.57 8.40
C CYS A 8 14.64 3.48 7.76
N TYR A 9 15.86 2.98 7.52
CA TYR A 9 16.90 3.75 6.86
C TYR A 9 16.50 4.15 5.43
N GLY A 10 16.02 3.19 4.64
CA GLY A 10 15.56 3.43 3.27
C GLY A 10 14.38 4.42 3.21
N ALA A 11 13.41 4.29 4.12
CA ALA A 11 12.29 5.22 4.20
C ALA A 11 12.74 6.63 4.62
N CYS A 12 13.64 6.76 5.60
CA CYS A 12 14.19 8.07 6.00
C CYS A 12 14.94 8.76 4.86
N LEU A 13 15.74 8.03 4.08
CA LEU A 13 16.39 8.59 2.88
C LEU A 13 15.35 9.11 1.88
N LEU A 14 14.27 8.35 1.69
CA LEU A 14 13.21 8.72 0.75
C LEU A 14 12.42 9.95 1.22
N VAL A 15 12.26 10.14 2.53
CA VAL A 15 11.66 11.35 3.12
C VAL A 15 12.46 12.61 2.77
N ASP A 16 13.78 12.51 2.74
CA ASP A 16 14.66 13.62 2.39
C ASP A 16 14.66 13.90 0.88
N VAL A 17 14.49 12.86 0.05
CA VAL A 17 14.39 12.96 -1.41
C VAL A 17 13.13 13.73 -1.87
N TYR A 18 12.13 13.89 -1.00
CA TYR A 18 10.95 14.69 -1.29
C TYR A 18 11.28 16.15 -1.60
N GLU A 19 12.25 16.75 -0.90
CA GLU A 19 12.66 18.15 -1.13
C GLU A 19 14.17 18.20 -1.40
N VAL A 20 14.53 18.45 -2.66
CA VAL A 20 15.94 18.60 -3.06
C VAL A 20 16.18 20.02 -3.52
N ASN A 21 17.16 20.70 -2.91
CA ASN A 21 17.51 22.10 -3.22
C ASN A 21 16.31 23.07 -3.13
N GLY A 22 15.39 22.84 -2.20
CA GLY A 22 14.19 23.67 -2.02
C GLY A 22 13.04 23.37 -2.99
N VAL A 23 13.18 22.36 -3.85
CA VAL A 23 12.12 21.94 -4.79
C VAL A 23 11.45 20.67 -4.27
N GLU A 24 10.13 20.73 -4.08
CA GLU A 24 9.31 19.58 -3.68
C GLU A 24 8.99 18.67 -4.87
N HIS A 25 9.07 17.36 -4.65
CA HIS A 25 8.76 16.31 -5.61
C HIS A 25 7.69 15.37 -5.04
N GLY A 26 6.42 15.66 -5.35
CA GLY A 26 5.28 14.87 -4.88
C GLY A 26 5.12 13.49 -5.52
N ARG A 27 5.86 13.20 -6.59
CA ARG A 27 5.85 11.92 -7.29
C ARG A 27 7.23 11.31 -7.33
N TYR A 28 7.31 10.00 -7.11
CA TYR A 28 8.56 9.25 -7.16
C TYR A 28 9.29 9.42 -8.49
N HIS A 29 8.57 9.33 -9.61
CA HIS A 29 9.15 9.53 -10.94
C HIS A 29 9.84 10.90 -11.09
N ASP A 30 9.23 11.96 -10.53
CA ASP A 30 9.74 13.33 -10.68
C ASP A 30 10.96 13.56 -9.80
N ALA A 31 10.98 12.98 -8.59
CA ALA A 31 12.16 12.97 -7.73
C ALA A 31 13.35 12.25 -8.39
N VAL A 32 13.13 11.04 -8.93
CA VAL A 32 14.17 10.28 -9.63
C VAL A 32 14.67 11.04 -10.86
N LYS A 33 13.76 11.66 -11.62
CA LYS A 33 14.12 12.45 -12.80
C LYS A 33 14.98 13.66 -12.45
N ALA A 34 14.69 14.33 -11.34
CA ALA A 34 15.46 15.48 -10.88
C ALA A 34 16.88 15.09 -10.40
N ILE A 35 17.03 13.94 -9.75
CA ILE A 35 18.28 13.51 -9.12
C ILE A 35 19.17 12.70 -10.08
N LEU A 36 18.61 11.70 -10.75
CA LEU A 36 19.34 10.73 -11.57
C LEU A 36 19.20 11.00 -13.08
N GLY A 37 18.23 11.82 -13.49
CA GLY A 37 17.98 12.13 -14.89
C GLY A 37 16.95 11.22 -15.55
N HIS A 38 16.67 11.50 -16.83
CA HIS A 38 15.49 10.98 -17.51
C HIS A 38 15.50 9.46 -17.73
N HIS A 39 16.63 8.87 -18.13
CA HIS A 39 16.71 7.44 -18.42
C HIS A 39 16.49 6.58 -17.16
N TYR A 40 17.08 6.99 -16.03
CA TYR A 40 16.89 6.32 -14.75
C TYR A 40 15.46 6.49 -14.23
N ALA A 41 14.85 7.66 -14.43
CA ALA A 41 13.45 7.88 -14.07
C ALA A 41 12.51 6.90 -14.77
N ILE A 42 12.71 6.63 -16.05
CA ILE A 42 11.91 5.64 -16.78
C ILE A 42 12.11 4.24 -16.18
N GLY A 43 13.36 3.82 -16.00
CA GLY A 43 13.68 2.48 -15.48
C GLY A 43 13.12 2.23 -14.08
N VAL A 44 13.50 3.08 -13.12
CA VAL A 44 13.13 2.90 -11.71
C VAL A 44 11.63 3.07 -11.48
N SER A 45 10.99 4.05 -12.14
CA SER A 45 9.54 4.24 -11.99
C SER A 45 8.75 3.10 -12.63
N THR A 46 9.27 2.46 -13.69
CA THR A 46 8.64 1.24 -14.24
C THR A 46 8.68 0.12 -13.21
N PHE A 47 9.81 -0.10 -12.53
CA PHE A 47 9.89 -1.10 -11.45
C PHE A 47 8.98 -0.76 -10.26
N GLN A 48 8.89 0.51 -9.88
CA GLN A 48 7.98 0.99 -8.84
C GLN A 48 6.52 0.69 -9.20
N LEU A 49 6.08 1.04 -10.42
CA LEU A 49 4.70 0.79 -10.88
C LEU A 49 4.39 -0.71 -10.98
N LEU A 50 5.34 -1.52 -11.45
CA LEU A 50 5.19 -2.97 -11.44
C LEU A 50 5.03 -3.52 -10.02
N ASN A 51 5.77 -2.99 -9.05
CA ASN A 51 5.63 -3.37 -7.65
C ASN A 51 4.25 -2.97 -7.09
N ILE A 52 3.79 -1.75 -7.33
CA ILE A 52 2.45 -1.29 -6.94
C ILE A 52 1.35 -2.17 -7.56
N PHE A 53 1.50 -2.55 -8.83
CA PHE A 53 0.59 -3.48 -9.49
C PHE A 53 0.55 -4.86 -8.80
N LEU A 54 1.72 -5.43 -8.45
CA LEU A 54 1.80 -6.69 -7.72
C LEU A 54 1.16 -6.61 -6.31
N ILE A 55 1.32 -5.49 -5.60
CA ILE A 55 0.65 -5.23 -4.33
C ILE A 55 -0.88 -5.28 -4.49
N ASN A 56 -1.41 -4.62 -5.52
CA ASN A 56 -2.84 -4.61 -5.82
C ASN A 56 -3.41 -5.99 -6.18
N ILE A 57 -2.60 -6.85 -6.83
CA ILE A 57 -2.95 -8.26 -7.03
C ILE A 57 -3.06 -8.98 -5.68
N THR A 58 -2.09 -8.81 -4.79
CA THR A 58 -2.10 -9.43 -3.45
C THR A 58 -3.33 -9.01 -2.64
N TYR A 59 -3.72 -7.74 -2.69
CA TYR A 59 -4.95 -7.27 -2.04
C TYR A 59 -6.21 -7.91 -2.64
N SER A 60 -6.23 -8.11 -3.96
CA SER A 60 -7.34 -8.78 -4.63
C SER A 60 -7.48 -10.24 -4.22
N ILE A 61 -6.36 -10.98 -4.16
CA ILE A 61 -6.33 -12.39 -3.71
C ILE A 61 -6.72 -12.49 -2.24
N SER A 62 -6.16 -11.64 -1.38
CA SER A 62 -6.44 -11.63 0.07
C SER A 62 -7.92 -11.33 0.34
N SER A 63 -8.50 -10.39 -0.40
CA SER A 63 -9.94 -10.08 -0.33
C SER A 63 -10.81 -11.25 -0.76
N ALA A 64 -10.42 -11.93 -1.84
CA ALA A 64 -11.15 -13.11 -2.31
C ALA A 64 -11.15 -14.23 -1.27
N LYS A 65 -10.00 -14.47 -0.61
CA LYS A 65 -9.91 -15.46 0.47
C LYS A 65 -10.73 -15.09 1.70
N ALA A 66 -10.76 -13.79 2.05
CA ALA A 66 -11.60 -13.29 3.12
C ALA A 66 -13.10 -13.47 2.80
N MET A 67 -13.52 -13.12 1.58
CA MET A 67 -14.90 -13.31 1.12
C MET A 67 -15.30 -14.78 1.04
N GLU A 68 -14.38 -15.66 0.63
CA GLU A 68 -14.60 -17.11 0.63
C GLU A 68 -14.91 -17.62 2.05
N THR A 69 -14.14 -17.18 3.03
CA THR A 69 -14.37 -17.53 4.45
C THR A 69 -15.70 -16.96 4.96
N ILE A 70 -16.01 -15.70 4.64
CA ILE A 70 -17.29 -15.08 4.96
C ILE A 70 -18.46 -15.87 4.36
N ALA A 71 -18.35 -16.27 3.09
CA ALA A 71 -19.36 -17.03 2.38
C ALA A 71 -19.58 -18.40 3.05
N ASN A 72 -18.50 -19.16 3.31
CA ASN A 72 -18.59 -20.47 3.94
C ASN A 72 -19.23 -20.41 5.33
N ILE A 73 -18.83 -19.45 6.17
CA ILE A 73 -19.43 -19.26 7.51
C ILE A 73 -20.92 -18.91 7.39
N SER A 74 -21.25 -17.98 6.49
CA SER A 74 -22.63 -17.52 6.28
C SER A 74 -23.52 -18.66 5.77
N CYS A 75 -23.04 -19.45 4.81
CA CYS A 75 -23.74 -20.63 4.29
C CYS A 75 -23.96 -21.67 5.39
N GLY A 76 -22.95 -21.93 6.23
CA GLY A 76 -23.06 -22.84 7.35
C GLY A 76 -24.12 -22.43 8.38
N TRP A 77 -24.31 -21.12 8.62
CA TRP A 77 -25.40 -20.62 9.48
C TRP A 77 -26.80 -20.80 8.88
N HIS A 78 -26.91 -20.85 7.55
CA HIS A 78 -28.16 -21.12 6.84
C HIS A 78 -28.38 -22.62 6.58
N GLY A 79 -27.57 -23.51 7.17
CA GLY A 79 -27.69 -24.95 7.01
C GLY A 79 -27.33 -25.47 5.61
N LYS A 80 -26.65 -24.67 4.78
CA LYS A 80 -26.18 -25.09 3.46
C LYS A 80 -24.82 -25.78 3.55
N SER A 81 -24.60 -26.76 2.67
CA SER A 81 -23.29 -27.38 2.51
C SER A 81 -22.31 -26.40 1.85
N GLU A 82 -21.01 -26.58 2.07
CA GLU A 82 -19.98 -25.75 1.40
C GLU A 82 -20.00 -25.91 -0.13
N ALA A 83 -20.45 -27.07 -0.63
CA ALA A 83 -20.56 -27.34 -2.07
C ALA A 83 -21.67 -26.51 -2.75
N ASP A 84 -22.70 -26.12 -2.00
CA ASP A 84 -23.80 -25.29 -2.49
C ASP A 84 -23.54 -23.79 -2.30
N CYS A 85 -22.39 -23.42 -1.72
CA CYS A 85 -22.05 -22.05 -1.40
C CYS A 85 -21.27 -21.38 -2.55
N PHE A 86 -21.52 -20.09 -2.77
CA PHE A 86 -20.70 -19.30 -3.71
C PHE A 86 -19.37 -18.91 -3.05
N ASN A 87 -18.37 -19.78 -3.19
CA ASN A 87 -17.06 -19.65 -2.55
C ASN A 87 -15.88 -19.75 -3.54
N SER A 88 -16.16 -19.63 -4.84
CA SER A 88 -15.12 -19.69 -5.88
C SER A 88 -14.20 -18.47 -5.83
N THR A 89 -12.96 -18.66 -5.35
CA THR A 89 -11.98 -17.58 -5.12
C THR A 89 -11.70 -16.75 -6.39
N TRP A 90 -11.67 -17.35 -7.58
CA TRP A 90 -11.47 -16.62 -8.84
C TRP A 90 -12.63 -15.67 -9.16
N ALA A 91 -13.87 -16.10 -8.94
CA ALA A 91 -15.07 -15.29 -9.17
C ALA A 91 -15.16 -14.16 -8.13
N LEU A 92 -14.84 -14.47 -6.87
CA LEU A 92 -14.71 -13.49 -5.79
C LEU A 92 -13.63 -12.44 -6.07
N THR A 93 -12.51 -12.84 -6.69
CA THR A 93 -11.44 -11.93 -7.11
C THR A 93 -11.96 -10.94 -8.18
N ILE A 94 -12.74 -11.43 -9.16
CA ILE A 94 -13.36 -10.58 -10.19
C ILE A 94 -14.38 -9.62 -9.55
N ILE A 95 -15.20 -10.08 -8.62
CA ILE A 95 -16.17 -9.24 -7.90
C ILE A 95 -15.45 -8.13 -7.14
N PHE A 96 -14.37 -8.46 -6.41
CA PHE A 96 -13.56 -7.44 -5.74
C PHE A 96 -12.98 -6.43 -6.73
N GLY A 97 -12.42 -6.90 -7.86
CA GLY A 97 -11.91 -6.02 -8.92
C GLY A 97 -12.98 -5.07 -9.47
N ALA A 98 -14.20 -5.56 -9.70
CA ALA A 98 -15.32 -4.73 -10.16
C ALA A 98 -15.68 -3.65 -9.13
N VAL A 99 -15.71 -3.99 -7.84
CA VAL A 99 -15.90 -3.02 -6.75
C VAL A 99 -14.79 -1.96 -6.77
N GLN A 100 -13.53 -2.37 -6.92
CA GLN A 100 -12.40 -1.43 -6.98
C GLN A 100 -12.46 -0.49 -8.18
N VAL A 101 -12.93 -0.96 -9.34
CA VAL A 101 -13.15 -0.11 -10.52
C VAL A 101 -14.22 0.95 -10.25
N VAL A 102 -15.31 0.60 -9.57
CA VAL A 102 -16.35 1.57 -9.19
C VAL A 102 -15.81 2.57 -8.17
N LEU A 103 -15.12 2.08 -7.13
CA LEU A 103 -14.56 2.93 -6.08
C LEU A 103 -13.48 3.87 -6.61
N SER A 104 -12.68 3.46 -7.61
CA SER A 104 -11.66 4.32 -8.20
C SER A 104 -12.24 5.49 -9.01
N GLN A 105 -13.50 5.44 -9.43
CA GLN A 105 -14.18 6.58 -10.07
C GLN A 105 -14.60 7.65 -9.06
N VAL A 106 -14.65 7.34 -7.77
CA VAL A 106 -15.06 8.28 -6.73
C VAL A 106 -13.89 9.21 -6.41
N ARG A 107 -13.82 10.33 -7.14
CA ARG A 107 -12.79 11.39 -7.03
C ARG A 107 -12.69 12.06 -5.67
N ASN A 108 -13.53 11.71 -4.70
CA ASN A 108 -13.70 12.39 -3.41
C ASN A 108 -13.03 11.68 -2.22
N LEU A 109 -12.09 10.78 -2.48
CA LEU A 109 -11.17 10.33 -1.43
C LEU A 109 -10.06 11.36 -1.14
N GLU A 110 -10.12 12.57 -1.74
CA GLU A 110 -9.16 13.67 -1.55
C GLU A 110 -9.06 14.17 -0.08
N GLU A 111 -9.96 13.77 0.80
CA GLU A 111 -9.76 13.78 2.27
C GLU A 111 -9.47 12.36 2.81
N ALA A 112 -8.43 11.71 2.28
CA ALA A 112 -8.11 10.27 2.47
C ALA A 112 -7.82 9.83 3.91
N TRP A 113 -7.88 10.75 4.89
CA TRP A 113 -7.61 10.44 6.28
C TRP A 113 -8.58 9.38 6.81
N TRP A 114 -9.86 9.40 6.40
CA TRP A 114 -10.85 8.44 6.88
C TRP A 114 -10.66 7.05 6.28
N VAL A 115 -10.22 6.96 5.02
CA VAL A 115 -9.90 5.67 4.36
C VAL A 115 -8.70 5.03 5.04
N SER A 116 -7.65 5.81 5.28
CA SER A 116 -6.45 5.36 6.01
C SER A 116 -6.77 5.01 7.46
N ALA A 117 -7.64 5.76 8.13
CA ALA A 117 -8.07 5.46 9.49
C ALA A 117 -8.91 4.18 9.55
N ALA A 118 -9.88 4.01 8.65
CA ALA A 118 -10.67 2.79 8.53
C ALA A 118 -9.78 1.56 8.23
N GLY A 119 -8.83 1.71 7.32
CA GLY A 119 -7.82 0.69 7.04
C GLY A 119 -6.98 0.34 8.26
N THR A 120 -6.56 1.33 9.04
CA THR A 120 -5.79 1.11 10.27
C THR A 120 -6.61 0.41 11.36
N ILE A 121 -7.86 0.84 11.58
CA ILE A 121 -8.74 0.23 12.60
C ILE A 121 -9.03 -1.22 12.24
N THR A 122 -9.37 -1.49 10.98
CA THR A 122 -9.68 -2.84 10.51
C THR A 122 -8.43 -3.73 10.47
N SER A 123 -7.26 -3.18 10.13
CA SER A 123 -5.99 -3.91 10.19
C SER A 123 -5.60 -4.32 11.61
N LEU A 124 -5.65 -3.39 12.55
CA LEU A 124 -5.48 -3.70 13.97
C LEU A 124 -6.52 -4.70 14.46
N GLY A 125 -7.77 -4.58 14.00
CA GLY A 125 -8.86 -5.50 14.35
C GLY A 125 -8.52 -6.96 14.06
N TYR A 126 -8.22 -7.31 12.80
CA TYR A 126 -7.89 -8.71 12.48
C TYR A 126 -6.53 -9.14 13.04
N SER A 127 -5.55 -8.23 13.15
CA SER A 127 -4.25 -8.54 13.73
C SER A 127 -4.34 -8.86 15.22
N LEU A 128 -5.15 -8.12 15.98
CA LEU A 128 -5.41 -8.40 17.39
C LEU A 128 -6.18 -9.71 17.57
N ILE A 129 -7.16 -10.01 16.70
CA ILE A 129 -7.84 -11.31 16.72
C ILE A 129 -6.84 -12.44 16.48
N ALA A 130 -5.99 -12.33 15.46
CA ALA A 130 -4.96 -13.33 15.17
C ALA A 130 -3.99 -13.51 16.35
N LEU A 131 -3.59 -12.42 17.00
CA LEU A 131 -2.75 -12.45 18.20
C LEU A 131 -3.44 -13.17 19.36
N ILE A 132 -4.70 -12.82 19.66
CA ILE A 132 -5.47 -13.41 20.75
C ILE A 132 -5.64 -14.92 20.52
N LEU A 133 -6.03 -15.33 19.31
CA LEU A 133 -6.12 -16.75 18.95
C LEU A 133 -4.76 -17.43 19.10
N GLY A 134 -3.69 -16.81 18.61
CA GLY A 134 -2.32 -17.32 18.78
C GLY A 134 -1.95 -17.55 20.24
N CYS A 135 -2.28 -16.62 21.14
CA CYS A 135 -2.03 -16.76 22.57
C CYS A 135 -2.90 -17.85 23.22
N ILE A 136 -4.19 -17.93 22.90
CA ILE A 136 -5.12 -18.92 23.46
C ILE A 136 -4.69 -20.34 23.10
N TYR A 137 -4.33 -20.56 21.83
CA TYR A 137 -3.98 -21.88 21.32
C TYR A 137 -2.49 -22.22 21.43
N ALA A 138 -1.65 -21.33 22.00
CA ALA A 138 -0.19 -21.53 22.13
C ALA A 138 0.21 -22.75 22.97
N SER A 139 -0.67 -23.23 23.85
CA SER A 139 -0.41 -24.40 24.71
C SER A 139 -0.24 -25.71 23.93
N ASN A 140 -0.62 -25.74 22.65
CA ASN A 140 -0.65 -26.96 21.84
C ASN A 140 0.74 -27.46 21.43
N ARG A 141 1.82 -26.68 21.65
CA ARG A 141 3.24 -27.05 21.41
C ARG A 141 3.50 -27.75 20.05
N LEU A 142 2.84 -27.28 18.99
CA LEU A 142 2.88 -27.93 17.67
C LEU A 142 4.16 -27.60 16.85
N GLY A 143 4.96 -26.63 17.29
CA GLY A 143 6.12 -26.13 16.54
C GLY A 143 7.39 -26.92 16.80
N THR A 144 8.16 -27.21 15.74
CA THR A 144 9.53 -27.75 15.87
C THR A 144 10.56 -26.71 15.47
N VAL A 145 11.79 -26.82 15.97
CA VAL A 145 12.91 -25.94 15.56
C VAL A 145 13.20 -26.10 14.05
N GLY A 146 12.96 -27.30 13.51
CA GLY A 146 13.12 -27.59 12.09
C GLY A 146 12.06 -26.96 11.17
N GLY A 147 10.94 -26.45 11.71
CA GLY A 147 9.86 -25.89 10.91
C GLY A 147 9.08 -26.93 10.09
N ILE A 148 8.26 -26.44 9.16
CA ILE A 148 7.46 -27.24 8.24
C ILE A 148 8.34 -28.31 7.54
N PRO A 149 8.05 -29.61 7.68
CA PRO A 149 8.82 -30.67 7.04
C PRO A 149 8.76 -30.56 5.51
N ALA A 150 9.92 -30.59 4.86
CA ALA A 150 10.04 -30.54 3.40
C ALA A 150 11.38 -31.15 2.96
N THR A 151 11.49 -31.53 1.68
CA THR A 151 12.78 -31.86 1.07
C THR A 151 13.71 -30.64 1.12
N SER A 152 15.04 -30.84 1.10
CA SER A 152 16.00 -29.72 1.21
C SER A 152 15.77 -28.63 0.17
N VAL A 153 15.39 -28.99 -1.07
CA VAL A 153 15.08 -28.04 -2.14
C VAL A 153 13.83 -27.23 -1.82
N ASN A 154 12.73 -27.89 -1.47
CA ASN A 154 11.47 -27.22 -1.11
C ASN A 154 11.62 -26.38 0.16
N LYS A 155 12.47 -26.82 1.10
CA LYS A 155 12.80 -26.07 2.31
C LYS A 155 13.51 -24.77 1.98
N THR A 156 14.51 -24.81 1.10
CA THR A 156 15.22 -23.61 0.63
C THR A 156 14.27 -22.64 -0.08
N PHE A 157 13.43 -23.12 -1.01
CA PHE A 157 12.46 -22.26 -1.67
C PHE A 157 11.40 -21.70 -0.70
N GLY A 158 10.98 -22.48 0.30
CA GLY A 158 10.09 -22.01 1.36
C GLY A 158 10.70 -20.90 2.20
N ILE A 159 12.00 -20.98 2.53
CA ILE A 159 12.73 -19.91 3.23
C ILE A 159 12.80 -18.65 2.35
N LEU A 160 13.10 -18.79 1.06
CA LEU A 160 13.13 -17.66 0.13
C LEU A 160 11.75 -17.01 -0.02
N ASN A 161 10.68 -17.80 -0.09
CA ASN A 161 9.32 -17.31 -0.13
C ASN A 161 8.96 -16.55 1.16
N ALA A 162 9.31 -17.08 2.32
CA ALA A 162 9.10 -16.41 3.61
C ALA A 162 9.88 -15.08 3.71
N LEU A 163 11.12 -15.03 3.23
CA LEU A 163 11.89 -13.78 3.15
C LEU A 163 11.21 -12.76 2.23
N GLY A 164 10.65 -13.20 1.09
CA GLY A 164 9.84 -12.38 0.20
C GLY A 164 8.59 -11.83 0.87
N ALA A 165 7.86 -12.67 1.62
CA ALA A 165 6.68 -12.26 2.38
C ALA A 165 7.02 -11.23 3.48
N ILE A 166 8.15 -11.41 4.18
CA ILE A 166 8.67 -10.43 5.14
C ILE A 166 9.00 -9.11 4.43
N GLY A 167 9.69 -9.15 3.29
CA GLY A 167 10.00 -7.94 2.51
C GLY A 167 8.73 -7.21 2.06
N PHE A 168 7.73 -7.95 1.56
CA PHE A 168 6.44 -7.42 1.15
C PHE A 168 5.70 -6.71 2.30
N SER A 169 5.83 -7.19 3.54
CA SER A 169 5.17 -6.59 4.70
C SER A 169 5.62 -5.16 5.03
N TYR A 170 6.77 -4.71 4.50
CA TYR A 170 7.31 -3.35 4.68
C TYR A 170 7.32 -2.53 3.38
N ASN A 171 6.52 -2.92 2.39
CA ASN A 171 6.54 -2.35 1.03
C ASN A 171 5.73 -1.05 0.89
N PHE A 172 5.64 -0.22 1.94
CA PHE A 172 4.94 1.08 1.88
C PHE A 172 5.81 2.18 1.23
N THR A 173 7.12 1.94 1.11
CA THR A 173 8.09 2.91 0.59
C THR A 173 7.83 3.27 -0.88
N VAL A 174 7.17 2.40 -1.65
CA VAL A 174 6.84 2.67 -3.06
C VAL A 174 5.79 3.74 -3.27
N ILE A 175 5.09 4.18 -2.22
CA ILE A 175 4.13 5.30 -2.29
C ILE A 175 4.45 6.41 -1.27
N LEU A 176 5.65 6.38 -0.67
CA LEU A 176 5.98 7.25 0.46
C LEU A 176 6.01 8.73 0.08
N LEU A 177 6.55 9.05 -1.09
CA LEU A 177 6.64 10.43 -1.59
C LEU A 177 5.25 10.99 -1.87
N GLU A 178 4.39 10.18 -2.45
CA GLU A 178 3.00 10.52 -2.73
C GLU A 178 2.20 10.71 -1.43
N ILE A 179 2.44 9.90 -0.39
CA ILE A 179 1.86 10.13 0.95
C ILE A 179 2.40 11.42 1.55
N GLN A 180 3.72 11.67 1.46
CA GLN A 180 4.36 12.85 2.02
C GLN A 180 3.84 14.14 1.39
N ASP A 181 3.48 14.11 0.10
CA ASP A 181 2.90 15.23 -0.63
C ASP A 181 1.51 15.65 -0.11
N THR A 182 0.80 14.75 0.57
CA THR A 182 -0.52 15.05 1.17
C THR A 182 -0.45 15.76 2.51
N LEU A 183 0.75 15.86 3.12
CA LEU A 183 0.90 16.46 4.44
C LEU A 183 0.68 17.97 4.41
N ARG A 184 -0.14 18.47 5.34
CA ARG A 184 -0.33 19.90 5.54
C ARG A 184 0.97 20.53 6.07
N GLN A 185 1.34 21.67 5.51
CA GLN A 185 2.46 22.49 5.97
C GLN A 185 1.94 23.87 6.39
N PRO A 186 2.52 24.52 7.42
CA PRO A 186 3.69 24.12 8.24
C PRO A 186 3.37 23.08 9.35
N PRO A 187 4.37 22.33 9.87
CA PRO A 187 5.80 22.36 9.53
C PRO A 187 6.10 21.69 8.16
N LYS A 188 7.36 21.72 7.70
CA LYS A 188 7.77 21.03 6.47
C LYS A 188 7.37 19.55 6.51
N ALA A 189 6.97 18.99 5.38
CA ALA A 189 6.47 17.61 5.30
C ALA A 189 7.45 16.58 5.91
N ALA A 190 8.76 16.74 5.70
CA ALA A 190 9.77 15.85 6.27
C ALA A 190 9.79 15.82 7.81
N ALA A 191 9.48 16.95 8.46
CA ALA A 191 9.44 17.05 9.92
C ALA A 191 8.28 16.24 10.54
N SER A 192 7.15 16.14 9.83
CA SER A 192 6.02 15.29 10.21
C SER A 192 6.19 13.84 9.76
N MET A 193 6.78 13.63 8.58
CA MET A 193 6.90 12.30 7.99
C MET A 193 7.96 11.43 8.68
N ARG A 194 9.11 12.00 9.07
CA ARG A 194 10.17 11.25 9.79
C ARG A 194 9.68 10.52 11.05
N PRO A 195 9.04 11.18 12.03
CA PRO A 195 8.53 10.48 13.21
C PRO A 195 7.40 9.52 12.86
N ALA A 196 6.54 9.84 11.87
CA ALA A 196 5.48 8.94 11.43
C ALA A 196 6.04 7.63 10.86
N VAL A 197 7.07 7.71 10.02
CA VAL A 197 7.80 6.54 9.49
C VAL A 197 8.42 5.73 10.63
N TYR A 198 9.14 6.38 11.55
CA TYR A 198 9.80 5.69 12.65
C TYR A 198 8.81 4.92 13.54
N TRP A 199 7.74 5.57 13.98
CA TRP A 199 6.73 4.94 14.84
C TRP A 199 5.89 3.91 14.08
N GLY A 200 5.55 4.18 12.82
CA GLY A 200 4.78 3.26 11.98
C GLY A 200 5.52 1.95 11.72
N ILE A 201 6.79 2.00 11.33
CA ILE A 201 7.59 0.78 11.09
C ILE A 201 7.84 0.05 12.42
N THR A 202 8.20 0.76 13.49
CA THR A 202 8.46 0.14 14.80
C THR A 202 7.23 -0.59 15.34
N GLY A 203 6.06 0.06 15.29
CA GLY A 203 4.78 -0.52 15.71
C GLY A 203 4.42 -1.75 14.88
N SER A 204 4.55 -1.67 13.56
CA SER A 204 4.29 -2.79 12.65
C SER A 204 5.23 -3.96 12.93
N PHE A 205 6.51 -3.70 13.17
CA PHE A 205 7.48 -4.74 13.52
C PHE A 205 7.12 -5.49 14.79
N VAL A 206 6.80 -4.77 15.87
CA VAL A 206 6.41 -5.41 17.14
C VAL A 206 5.16 -6.26 16.93
N LEU A 207 4.14 -5.74 16.25
CA LEU A 207 2.90 -6.45 15.99
C LEU A 207 3.13 -7.72 15.16
N TYR A 208 3.82 -7.61 14.03
CA TYR A 208 4.12 -8.75 13.15
C TYR A 208 4.98 -9.80 13.85
N PHE A 209 5.96 -9.37 14.65
CA PHE A 209 6.84 -10.28 15.38
C PHE A 209 6.06 -11.09 16.41
N VAL A 210 5.24 -10.43 17.24
CA VAL A 210 4.46 -11.12 18.29
C VAL A 210 3.40 -12.03 17.67
N ILE A 211 2.70 -11.61 16.61
CA ILE A 211 1.75 -12.47 15.88
C ILE A 211 2.46 -13.69 15.27
N SER A 212 3.65 -13.49 14.68
CA SER A 212 4.41 -14.60 14.09
C SER A 212 4.85 -15.61 15.14
N VAL A 213 5.33 -15.14 16.30
CA VAL A 213 5.78 -16.01 17.41
C VAL A 213 4.60 -16.78 18.02
N THR A 214 3.52 -16.07 18.37
CA THR A 214 2.33 -16.69 18.98
C THR A 214 1.58 -17.60 17.99
N GLY A 215 1.50 -17.20 16.73
CA GLY A 215 0.97 -18.01 15.63
C GLY A 215 1.74 -19.29 15.41
N TYR A 216 3.08 -19.21 15.40
CA TYR A 216 3.90 -20.42 15.27
C TYR A 216 3.87 -21.28 16.53
N ALA A 217 3.77 -20.68 17.73
CA ALA A 217 3.62 -21.41 18.97
C ALA A 217 2.29 -22.21 19.03
N SER A 218 1.22 -21.66 18.48
CA SER A 218 -0.10 -22.30 18.44
C SER A 218 -0.27 -23.32 17.31
N LEU A 219 0.14 -22.98 16.09
CA LEU A 219 -0.11 -23.80 14.89
C LEU A 219 1.08 -24.68 14.48
N GLY A 220 2.29 -24.29 14.90
CA GLY A 220 3.50 -25.05 14.65
C GLY A 220 3.79 -25.31 13.18
N ASN A 221 4.14 -26.56 12.87
CA ASN A 221 4.47 -27.00 11.51
C ASN A 221 3.24 -27.05 10.57
N SER A 222 2.05 -26.83 11.08
CA SER A 222 0.79 -26.79 10.32
C SER A 222 0.31 -25.37 10.05
N VAL A 223 1.15 -24.34 10.31
CA VAL A 223 0.79 -22.94 10.04
C VAL A 223 0.46 -22.75 8.55
N PRO A 224 -0.77 -22.30 8.21
CA PRO A 224 -1.16 -22.04 6.83
C PRO A 224 -0.61 -20.69 6.35
N GLY A 225 -0.71 -20.43 5.04
CA GLY A 225 -0.31 -19.15 4.45
C GLY A 225 -1.13 -17.96 4.98
N PHE A 226 -2.41 -18.17 5.26
CA PHE A 226 -3.28 -17.20 5.93
C PHE A 226 -3.55 -17.66 7.36
N ILE A 227 -2.89 -17.03 8.33
CA ILE A 227 -2.85 -17.50 9.72
C ILE A 227 -4.23 -17.78 10.35
N LEU A 228 -5.28 -17.03 9.97
CA LEU A 228 -6.62 -17.20 10.52
C LEU A 228 -7.29 -18.52 10.08
N GLU A 229 -6.88 -19.11 8.95
CA GLU A 229 -7.34 -20.44 8.51
C GLU A 229 -6.86 -21.56 9.45
N GLY A 230 -5.81 -21.28 10.24
CA GLY A 230 -5.23 -22.27 11.15
C GLY A 230 -6.06 -22.52 12.42
N TYR A 231 -7.13 -21.76 12.65
CA TYR A 231 -7.95 -21.87 13.87
C TYR A 231 -9.37 -22.36 13.57
N PRO A 232 -9.56 -23.60 13.08
CA PRO A 232 -10.89 -24.14 12.78
C PRO A 232 -11.79 -24.26 14.03
N ASP A 233 -11.18 -24.42 15.20
CA ASP A 233 -11.87 -24.55 16.49
C ASP A 233 -12.27 -23.19 17.09
N ALA A 234 -11.83 -22.07 16.50
CA ALA A 234 -12.23 -20.75 16.94
C ALA A 234 -13.74 -20.51 16.69
N PRO A 235 -14.41 -19.70 17.54
CA PRO A 235 -15.82 -19.38 17.31
C PRO A 235 -16.02 -18.75 15.93
N ARG A 236 -16.96 -19.30 15.14
CA ARG A 236 -17.19 -18.87 13.75
C ARG A 236 -17.45 -17.37 13.60
N TRP A 237 -18.11 -16.74 14.58
CA TRP A 237 -18.35 -15.30 14.54
C TRP A 237 -17.06 -14.48 14.68
N VAL A 238 -16.04 -14.97 15.41
CA VAL A 238 -14.72 -14.32 15.53
C VAL A 238 -14.01 -14.35 14.17
N LEU A 239 -14.02 -15.52 13.51
CA LEU A 239 -13.44 -15.67 12.17
C LEU A 239 -14.19 -14.82 11.15
N LEU A 240 -15.52 -14.71 11.26
CA LEU A 240 -16.31 -13.83 10.40
C LEU A 240 -15.90 -12.36 10.57
N VAL A 241 -15.84 -11.86 11.81
CA VAL A 241 -15.44 -10.47 12.10
C VAL A 241 -14.02 -10.19 11.60
N ALA A 242 -13.08 -11.12 11.83
CA ALA A 242 -11.72 -10.96 11.36
C ALA A 242 -11.63 -10.87 9.82
N ASN A 243 -12.39 -11.71 9.09
CA ASN A 243 -12.40 -11.67 7.64
C ASN A 243 -13.14 -10.45 7.07
N ILE A 244 -14.17 -9.95 7.76
CA ILE A 244 -14.79 -8.65 7.40
C ILE A 244 -13.76 -7.53 7.57
N CYS A 245 -13.00 -7.52 8.67
CA CYS A 245 -11.92 -6.57 8.88
C CYS A 245 -10.85 -6.66 7.79
N ILE A 246 -10.43 -7.88 7.40
CA ILE A 246 -9.50 -8.07 6.27
C ILE A 246 -10.08 -7.47 4.99
N LEU A 247 -11.32 -7.81 4.64
CA LEU A 247 -11.96 -7.31 3.43
C LEU A 247 -12.00 -5.78 3.39
N LEU A 248 -12.42 -5.13 4.49
CA LEU A 248 -12.46 -3.68 4.58
C LEU A 248 -11.06 -3.05 4.51
N HIS A 249 -10.07 -3.64 5.17
CA HIS A 249 -8.68 -3.20 5.07
C HIS A 249 -8.18 -3.29 3.63
N MET A 250 -8.40 -4.42 2.94
CA MET A 250 -7.96 -4.59 1.55
C MET A 250 -8.63 -3.60 0.61
N VAL A 251 -9.92 -3.25 0.82
CA VAL A 251 -10.60 -2.20 0.05
C VAL A 251 -9.88 -0.87 0.22
N SER A 252 -9.59 -0.46 1.46
CA SER A 252 -8.90 0.80 1.74
C SER A 252 -7.46 0.82 1.20
N ALA A 253 -6.71 -0.26 1.38
CA ALA A 253 -5.33 -0.38 0.97
C ALA A 253 -5.20 -0.36 -0.57
N TYR A 254 -6.10 -1.04 -1.29
CA TYR A 254 -6.14 -0.99 -2.75
C TYR A 254 -6.30 0.44 -3.26
N GLN A 255 -7.16 1.26 -2.64
CA GLN A 255 -7.33 2.65 -3.05
C GLN A 255 -6.04 3.47 -2.77
N VAL A 256 -5.43 3.31 -1.60
CA VAL A 256 -4.19 4.04 -1.25
C VAL A 256 -3.04 3.71 -2.22
N PHE A 257 -2.87 2.44 -2.61
CA PHE A 257 -1.80 2.03 -3.54
C PHE A 257 -2.19 2.23 -5.02
N GLY A 258 -3.45 2.09 -5.38
CA GLY A 258 -3.93 2.22 -6.76
C GLY A 258 -3.92 3.65 -7.29
N GLN A 259 -4.22 4.64 -6.45
CA GLN A 259 -4.35 6.04 -6.87
C GLN A 259 -3.06 6.61 -7.51
N PRO A 260 -1.85 6.45 -6.92
CA PRO A 260 -0.61 6.87 -7.58
C PRO A 260 -0.37 6.23 -8.95
N MET A 261 -0.75 4.96 -9.11
CA MET A 261 -0.63 4.24 -10.37
C MET A 261 -1.61 4.79 -11.41
N PHE A 262 -2.87 5.02 -11.03
CA PHE A 262 -3.88 5.60 -11.91
C PHE A 262 -3.51 7.01 -12.36
N ASP A 263 -3.11 7.87 -11.42
CA ASP A 263 -2.67 9.24 -11.70
C ASP A 263 -1.45 9.26 -12.65
N THR A 264 -0.51 8.34 -12.45
CA THR A 264 0.62 8.16 -13.36
C THR A 264 0.16 7.76 -14.76
N ILE A 265 -0.68 6.74 -14.90
CA ILE A 265 -1.17 6.28 -16.21
C ILE A 265 -1.99 7.37 -16.91
N GLU A 266 -2.89 8.03 -16.20
CA GLU A 266 -3.74 9.11 -16.74
C GLU A 266 -2.91 10.29 -17.23
N SER A 267 -1.87 10.68 -16.49
CA SER A 267 -0.98 11.76 -16.91
C SER A 267 -0.24 11.44 -18.22
N HIS A 268 0.20 10.18 -18.41
CA HIS A 268 0.82 9.73 -19.65
C HIS A 268 -0.16 9.68 -20.82
N VAL A 269 -1.37 9.16 -20.60
CA VAL A 269 -2.44 9.13 -21.61
C VAL A 269 -2.83 10.55 -22.02
N LYS A 270 -2.95 11.48 -21.07
CA LYS A 270 -3.24 12.90 -21.33
C LYS A 270 -2.13 13.55 -22.15
N ALA A 271 -0.87 13.33 -21.78
CA ALA A 271 0.28 13.83 -22.54
C ALA A 271 0.31 13.28 -23.97
N TRP A 272 0.04 11.99 -24.15
CA TRP A 272 -0.06 11.36 -25.46
C TRP A 272 -1.18 11.98 -26.32
N ARG A 273 -2.38 12.19 -25.74
CA ARG A 273 -3.51 12.84 -26.43
C ARG A 273 -3.16 14.25 -26.88
N ILE A 274 -2.51 15.05 -26.03
CA ILE A 274 -2.07 16.42 -26.38
C ILE A 274 -1.05 16.40 -27.52
N ARG A 275 -0.01 15.56 -27.44
CA ARG A 275 1.00 15.43 -28.51
C ARG A 275 0.38 14.98 -29.82
N ARG A 276 -0.59 14.06 -29.78
CA ARG A 276 -1.34 13.61 -30.95
C ARG A 276 -2.17 14.75 -31.54
N ALA A 277 -2.89 15.51 -30.72
CA ALA A 277 -3.65 16.68 -31.18
C ALA A 277 -2.74 17.73 -31.84
N GLN A 278 -1.61 18.06 -31.23
CA GLN A 278 -0.62 18.99 -31.78
C GLN A 278 -0.08 18.55 -33.15
N ARG A 279 0.14 17.25 -33.36
CA ARG A 279 0.55 16.69 -34.66
C ARG A 279 -0.53 16.82 -35.73
N LEU A 280 -1.81 16.74 -35.33
CA LEU A 280 -2.96 16.78 -36.25
C LEU A 280 -3.37 18.21 -36.64
N THR A 281 -3.18 19.19 -35.75
CA THR A 281 -3.66 20.57 -35.97
C THR A 281 -2.63 21.49 -36.64
N GLY A 282 -1.44 20.99 -36.97
CA GLY A 282 -0.34 21.79 -37.54
C GLY A 282 0.25 22.82 -36.54
N PRO A 283 1.35 23.50 -36.90
CA PRO A 283 2.10 24.37 -35.98
C PRO A 283 1.28 25.52 -35.37
N GLY A 284 0.32 26.09 -36.13
CA GLY A 284 -0.42 27.28 -35.71
C GLY A 284 -1.43 27.08 -34.57
N ALA A 285 -1.95 25.86 -34.40
CA ALA A 285 -2.92 25.57 -33.32
C ALA A 285 -2.24 25.21 -31.99
N ALA A 286 -1.00 24.70 -32.02
CA ALA A 286 -0.22 24.46 -30.81
C ALA A 286 0.09 25.77 -30.06
N GLU A 287 0.30 26.86 -30.79
CA GLU A 287 0.56 28.19 -30.25
C GLU A 287 -0.69 28.83 -29.63
N ALA A 288 -1.88 28.53 -30.18
CA ALA A 288 -3.16 28.94 -29.60
C ALA A 288 -3.49 28.13 -28.32
N LEU A 289 -3.24 26.82 -28.30
CA LEU A 289 -3.49 25.96 -27.14
C LEU A 289 -2.55 26.30 -25.96
N ALA A 290 -1.29 26.63 -26.25
CA ALA A 290 -0.29 27.05 -25.24
C ALA A 290 -0.67 28.36 -24.54
N ARG A 291 -1.46 29.23 -25.18
CA ARG A 291 -2.00 30.46 -24.55
C ARG A 291 -3.17 30.20 -23.60
N VAL A 292 -3.86 29.05 -23.76
CA VAL A 292 -5.08 28.71 -23.01
C VAL A 292 -4.81 27.67 -21.92
N THR A 293 -3.76 26.86 -22.04
CA THR A 293 -3.34 25.94 -20.96
C THR A 293 -2.61 26.71 -19.85
N PRO A 294 -3.10 26.71 -18.60
CA PRO A 294 -2.38 27.33 -17.50
C PRO A 294 -1.02 26.65 -17.33
N LYS A 295 0.04 27.45 -17.16
CA LYS A 295 1.37 26.93 -16.83
C LYS A 295 1.25 25.97 -15.63
N PRO A 296 1.94 24.83 -15.64
CA PRO A 296 1.99 23.98 -14.45
C PRO A 296 2.49 24.85 -13.30
N LYS A 297 1.71 24.91 -12.21
CA LYS A 297 2.13 25.57 -10.98
C LYS A 297 3.30 24.77 -10.43
N THR A 298 4.53 25.12 -10.80
CA THR A 298 5.67 24.83 -9.94
C THR A 298 5.43 25.64 -8.68
N ARG A 299 5.22 24.94 -7.55
CA ARG A 299 4.92 25.52 -6.23
C ARG A 299 6.01 26.47 -5.69
N CYS A 300 7.10 26.65 -6.44
CA CYS A 300 8.31 27.35 -6.03
C CYS A 300 8.45 28.80 -6.54
N SER A 301 7.45 29.40 -7.20
CA SER A 301 7.58 30.78 -7.70
C SER A 301 6.83 31.86 -6.91
N MET A 302 6.09 31.52 -5.84
CA MET A 302 5.37 32.54 -5.04
C MET A 302 6.16 33.10 -3.85
N ASP A 303 7.29 32.50 -3.46
CA ASP A 303 7.93 32.84 -2.17
C ASP A 303 9.30 33.57 -2.28
N MET A 304 9.84 33.71 -3.49
CA MET A 304 11.11 34.42 -3.74
C MET A 304 10.91 35.89 -4.17
N ALA A 305 9.71 36.26 -4.64
CA ALA A 305 9.45 37.62 -5.10
C ALA A 305 9.17 38.62 -3.97
N GLU A 306 8.81 38.14 -2.76
CA GLU A 306 8.51 39.01 -1.61
C GLU A 306 9.69 39.29 -0.68
N ARG A 307 10.84 38.62 -0.83
CA ARG A 307 11.99 38.80 0.08
C ARG A 307 13.07 39.79 -0.40
N HIS A 308 12.87 40.43 -1.56
CA HIS A 308 13.83 41.40 -2.12
C HIS A 308 13.18 42.72 -2.57
N ALA A 309 12.21 43.25 -1.81
CA ALA A 309 11.86 44.66 -1.88
C ALA A 309 12.75 45.43 -0.86
N PRO A 310 13.65 46.33 -1.30
CA PRO A 310 14.42 47.15 -0.38
C PRO A 310 13.48 48.14 0.33
N ALA A 311 13.48 48.09 1.66
CA ALA A 311 12.89 49.13 2.50
C ALA A 311 13.68 50.43 2.33
N LEU A 312 13.24 51.24 1.37
CA LEU A 312 13.61 52.64 1.19
C LEU A 312 12.32 53.40 0.91
N ALA A 313 11.72 53.99 1.96
CA ALA A 313 11.21 55.36 1.98
C ALA A 313 10.23 55.60 3.15
N ALA A 314 10.59 56.63 3.92
CA ALA A 314 9.72 57.64 4.53
C ALA A 314 9.00 57.38 5.87
N ALA A 315 9.39 58.26 6.82
CA ALA A 315 8.75 58.71 8.06
C ALA A 315 8.83 57.79 9.28
#